data_AF-A0A3N0AC25-F1
#
_entry.id   AF-A0A3N0AC25-F1
#
_cell.length_a   1.000
_cell.length_b   1.000
_cell.length_c   1.000
_cell.angle_alpha   90.00
_cell.angle_beta   90.00
_cell.angle_gamma   90.00
#
_symmetry.space_group_name_H-M   'P 1'
#
loop_
_entity.id
_entity.type
_entity.pdbx_description
1 polymer ?
#
loop_
_entity_poly.entity_id
_entity_poly.type
_entity_poly.pdbx_seq_one_letter_code
_entity_poly.pdbx_strand_id
1 'polypeptide(L)'
;MKKTAEELEEMFGVTAEQIEEWDEMMVRGEVPGKPVGEVVVGRPLLFGAELKSVGFKETEEKIEAIDRRADSLGMRRSDYLRWLIDKDLAAATVA
;
A
#
# COMPACT_ATOMS: atom_id res chain seq x y z
N MET A 1 -5.05 28.27 -2.25
CA MET A 1 -6.22 28.76 -1.50
C MET A 1 -6.72 27.61 -0.64
N LYS A 2 -6.97 27.84 0.66
CA LYS A 2 -7.68 26.85 1.49
C LYS A 2 -9.18 27.05 1.25
N LYS A 3 -9.90 25.98 0.97
CA LYS A 3 -11.37 26.01 0.82
C LYS A 3 -12.03 26.18 2.19
N THR A 4 -13.21 26.80 2.22
CA THR A 4 -14.04 26.88 3.43
C THR A 4 -14.70 25.53 3.73
N ALA A 5 -15.29 25.38 4.92
CA ALA A 5 -16.04 24.17 5.26
C ALA A 5 -17.23 23.97 4.31
N GLU A 6 -18.02 25.01 4.08
CA GLU A 6 -19.16 25.00 3.16
C GLU A 6 -18.76 24.59 1.73
N GLU A 7 -17.64 25.11 1.22
CA GLU A 7 -17.12 24.74 -0.11
C GLU A 7 -16.69 23.27 -0.19
N LEU A 8 -16.27 22.67 0.93
CA LEU A 8 -15.91 21.25 0.99
C LEU A 8 -17.17 20.39 1.06
N GLU A 9 -18.16 20.80 1.86
CA GLU A 9 -19.43 20.09 1.98
C GLU A 9 -20.17 20.04 0.64
N GLU A 10 -20.22 21.17 -0.09
CA GLU A 10 -20.80 21.22 -1.44
C GLU A 10 -20.00 20.36 -2.43
N MET A 11 -18.67 20.43 -2.38
CA MET A 11 -17.80 19.71 -3.31
C MET A 11 -17.91 18.18 -3.16
N PHE A 12 -18.07 17.68 -1.93
CA PHE A 12 -18.16 16.25 -1.65
C PHE A 12 -19.60 15.75 -1.46
N GLY A 13 -20.56 16.66 -1.33
CA GLY A 13 -21.97 16.33 -1.08
C GLY A 13 -22.19 15.68 0.29
N VAL A 14 -21.34 16.00 1.27
CA VAL A 14 -21.36 15.41 2.62
C VAL A 14 -21.12 16.49 3.65
N THR A 15 -21.97 16.57 4.68
CA THR A 15 -21.83 17.53 5.78
C THR A 15 -20.88 17.03 6.87
N ALA A 16 -20.36 17.94 7.70
CA ALA A 16 -19.57 17.57 8.88
C ALA A 16 -20.33 16.63 9.83
N GLU A 17 -21.62 16.88 10.06
CA GLU A 17 -22.49 16.04 10.90
C GLU A 17 -22.62 14.61 10.35
N GLN A 18 -22.72 14.46 9.02
CA GLN A 18 -22.76 13.14 8.38
C GLN A 18 -21.44 12.37 8.54
N ILE A 19 -20.29 13.08 8.52
CA ILE A 19 -18.99 12.46 8.76
C ILE A 19 -18.90 11.97 10.20
N GLU A 20 -19.35 12.76 11.18
CA GLU A 20 -19.37 12.36 12.59
C GLU A 20 -20.28 11.14 12.82
N GLU A 21 -21.48 11.13 12.24
CA GLU A 21 -22.39 9.99 12.32
C GLU A 21 -21.75 8.71 11.73
N TRP A 22 -21.11 8.82 10.55
CA TRP A 22 -20.44 7.68 9.93
C TRP A 22 -19.23 7.21 10.74
N ASP A 23 -18.45 8.13 11.34
CA ASP A 23 -17.33 7.75 12.20
C ASP A 23 -17.82 6.94 13.42
N GLU A 24 -18.88 7.42 14.09
CA GLU A 24 -19.48 6.69 15.21
C GLU A 24 -20.00 5.30 14.80
N MET A 25 -20.69 5.20 13.66
CA MET A 25 -21.17 3.92 13.12
C MET A 25 -20.00 2.96 12.86
N MET A 26 -18.93 3.44 12.21
CA MET A 26 -17.78 2.62 11.86
C MET A 26 -16.98 2.18 13.10
N VAL A 27 -16.85 3.04 14.12
CA VAL A 27 -16.24 2.71 15.41
C VAL A 27 -17.01 1.60 16.14
N ARG A 28 -18.34 1.57 16.01
CA ARG A 28 -19.20 0.49 16.54
C ARG A 28 -19.15 -0.79 15.69
N GLY A 29 -18.49 -0.76 14.53
CA GLY A 29 -18.42 -1.87 13.59
C GLY A 29 -19.67 -2.01 12.71
N GLU A 30 -20.52 -0.98 12.65
CA GLU A 30 -21.75 -0.95 11.85
C GLU A 30 -21.41 -0.47 10.43
N VAL A 31 -20.81 -1.36 9.63
CA VAL A 31 -20.52 -1.07 8.22
C VAL A 31 -21.79 -1.26 7.40
N PRO A 32 -22.35 -0.21 6.78
CA PRO A 32 -23.59 -0.33 6.02
C PRO A 32 -23.41 -1.19 4.76
N GLY A 33 -24.42 -2.01 4.46
CA GLY A 33 -24.42 -2.92 3.32
C GLY A 33 -24.20 -4.39 3.71
N LYS A 34 -24.23 -5.27 2.71
CA LYS A 34 -23.84 -6.68 2.90
C LYS A 34 -22.41 -6.84 2.40
N PRO A 35 -21.51 -7.47 3.18
CA PRO A 35 -20.19 -7.82 2.69
C PRO A 35 -20.29 -8.59 1.38
N VAL A 36 -19.53 -8.18 0.38
CA VAL A 36 -19.40 -8.89 -0.89
C VAL A 36 -18.03 -9.56 -0.92
N GLY A 37 -18.04 -10.89 -1.06
CA GLY A 37 -16.82 -11.71 -1.00
C GLY A 37 -16.50 -12.22 0.41
N GLU A 38 -15.34 -12.86 0.52
CA GLU A 38 -14.82 -13.40 1.78
C GLU A 38 -14.30 -12.27 2.67
N VAL A 39 -14.77 -12.22 3.92
CA VAL A 39 -14.28 -11.25 4.91
C VAL A 39 -12.96 -11.76 5.45
N VAL A 40 -11.85 -11.18 4.98
CA VAL A 40 -10.50 -11.49 5.47
C VAL A 40 -10.16 -10.56 6.62
N VAL A 41 -10.01 -11.12 7.82
CA VAL A 41 -9.63 -10.37 9.02
C VAL A 41 -8.11 -10.18 9.05
N GLY A 42 -7.67 -8.92 9.12
CA GLY A 42 -6.26 -8.56 9.25
C GLY A 42 -5.80 -7.50 8.26
N ARG A 43 -4.48 -7.29 8.16
CA ARG A 43 -3.91 -6.37 7.19
C ARG A 43 -4.00 -6.98 5.79
N PRO A 44 -4.49 -6.25 4.76
CA PRO A 44 -4.48 -6.73 3.39
C PRO A 44 -3.10 -7.21 2.96
N LEU A 45 -3.07 -8.33 2.24
CA LEU A 45 -1.83 -8.91 1.70
C LEU A 45 -1.22 -7.97 0.67
N LEU A 46 0.08 -7.70 0.80
CA LEU A 46 0.79 -6.72 -0.05
C LEU A 46 0.68 -7.04 -1.55
N PHE A 47 0.55 -8.32 -1.91
CA PHE A 47 0.43 -8.79 -3.30
C PHE A 47 -0.71 -9.79 -3.50
N GLY A 48 -1.74 -9.75 -2.64
CA GLY A 48 -2.85 -10.71 -2.71
C GLY A 48 -2.49 -12.17 -2.37
N ALA A 49 -1.26 -12.43 -1.93
CA ALA A 49 -0.77 -13.75 -1.55
C ALA A 49 0.08 -13.68 -0.26
N GLU A 50 0.11 -14.78 0.49
CA GLU A 50 0.99 -14.92 1.65
C GLU A 50 2.45 -14.85 1.20
N LEU A 51 3.24 -14.00 1.87
CA LEU A 51 4.65 -13.83 1.57
C LEU A 51 5.50 -14.75 2.43
N LYS A 52 6.46 -15.42 1.81
CA LYS A 52 7.54 -16.12 2.51
C LYS A 52 8.75 -15.19 2.66
N SER A 53 9.34 -15.19 3.85
CA SER A 53 10.56 -14.42 4.12
C SER A 53 11.76 -15.07 3.44
N VAL A 54 12.46 -14.30 2.61
CA VAL A 54 13.74 -14.70 2.01
C VAL A 54 14.84 -13.83 2.61
N GLY A 55 15.73 -14.45 3.39
CA GLY A 55 16.86 -13.77 4.02
C GLY A 55 18.14 -13.92 3.19
N PHE A 56 18.81 -12.81 2.92
CA PHE A 56 20.10 -12.79 2.22
C PHE A 56 21.07 -11.88 2.98
N LYS A 57 22.31 -12.35 3.15
CA LYS A 57 23.36 -11.60 3.84
C LYS A 57 24.36 -11.09 2.82
N GLU A 58 24.78 -9.85 3.00
CA GLU A 58 25.80 -9.22 2.18
C GLU A 58 26.76 -8.38 3.01
N THR A 59 27.88 -8.03 2.37
CA THR A 59 28.80 -7.02 2.89
C THR A 59 28.13 -5.65 2.99
N GLU A 60 28.52 -4.85 3.98
CA GLU A 60 28.02 -3.49 4.19
C GLU A 60 28.21 -2.61 2.95
N GLU A 61 29.39 -2.63 2.33
CA GLU A 61 29.70 -1.87 1.10
C GLU A 61 28.70 -2.15 -0.03
N LYS A 62 28.34 -3.43 -0.21
CA LYS A 62 27.37 -3.82 -1.24
C LYS A 62 25.94 -3.41 -0.87
N ILE A 63 25.57 -3.44 0.41
CA ILE A 63 24.26 -2.95 0.88
C ILE A 63 24.15 -1.45 0.61
N GLU A 64 25.19 -0.66 0.92
CA GLU A 64 25.22 0.77 0.63
C GLU A 64 25.15 1.07 -0.87
N ALA A 65 25.81 0.26 -1.71
CA ALA A 65 25.71 0.39 -3.16
C ALA A 65 24.29 0.09 -3.67
N ILE A 66 23.61 -0.91 -3.10
CA ILE A 66 22.21 -1.22 -3.39
C ILE A 66 21.31 -0.05 -3.00
N ASP A 67 21.50 0.51 -1.81
CA ASP A 67 20.69 1.64 -1.32
C ASP A 67 20.83 2.87 -2.21
N ARG A 68 22.07 3.29 -2.50
CA ARG A 68 22.33 4.42 -3.41
C ARG A 68 21.67 4.21 -4.77
N ARG A 69 21.69 2.98 -5.28
CA ARG A 69 21.06 2.66 -6.56
C ARG A 69 19.52 2.71 -6.46
N ALA A 70 18.94 2.15 -5.41
CA ALA A 70 17.50 2.19 -5.17
C ALA A 70 17.01 3.64 -5.04
N ASP A 71 17.71 4.46 -4.25
CA ASP A 71 17.41 5.88 -4.05
C ASP A 71 17.50 6.66 -5.38
N SER A 72 18.51 6.38 -6.22
CA SER A 72 18.63 7.01 -7.54
C SER A 72 17.46 6.71 -8.49
N LEU A 73 16.68 5.66 -8.20
CA LEU A 73 15.49 5.27 -8.94
C LEU A 73 14.19 5.66 -8.22
N GLY A 74 14.27 6.33 -7.07
CA GLY A 74 13.10 6.64 -6.22
C GLY A 74 12.45 5.40 -5.61
N MET A 75 13.21 4.31 -5.44
CA MET A 75 12.72 3.03 -4.94
C MET A 75 13.26 2.74 -3.54
N ARG A 76 12.50 1.99 -2.73
CA ARG A 76 13.06 1.38 -1.51
C ARG A 76 13.96 0.21 -1.88
N ARG A 77 14.94 -0.12 -1.02
CA ARG A 77 15.80 -1.31 -1.18
C ARG A 77 15.02 -2.57 -1.54
N SER A 78 13.92 -2.85 -0.82
CA SER A 78 13.10 -4.04 -1.05
C SER A 78 12.45 -4.06 -2.43
N ASP A 79 12.04 -2.90 -2.94
CA ASP A 79 11.34 -2.79 -4.22
C ASP A 79 12.33 -2.91 -5.37
N TYR A 80 13.52 -2.32 -5.20
CA TYR A 80 14.65 -2.50 -6.11
C TYR A 80 15.07 -3.98 -6.23
N LEU A 81 15.21 -4.69 -5.10
CA LEU A 81 15.57 -6.11 -5.11
C LEU A 81 14.49 -6.99 -5.76
N ARG A 82 13.20 -6.73 -5.49
CA ARG A 82 12.10 -7.43 -6.17
C ARG A 82 12.12 -7.18 -7.67
N TRP A 83 12.26 -5.91 -8.07
CA TRP A 83 12.32 -5.53 -9.48
C TRP A 83 13.46 -6.22 -10.24
N LEU A 84 14.64 -6.36 -9.63
CA LEU A 84 15.75 -7.10 -10.24
C LEU A 84 15.41 -8.58 -10.47
N ILE A 85 14.79 -9.22 -9.48
CA ILE A 85 14.36 -10.63 -9.59
C ILE A 85 13.31 -10.78 -10.68
N ASP A 86 12.28 -9.93 -10.69
CA ASP A 86 11.22 -9.98 -11.71
C ASP A 86 11.79 -9.79 -13.12
N LYS A 87 12.72 -8.84 -13.27
CA LYS A 87 13.41 -8.58 -14.55
C LYS A 87 14.22 -9.78 -15.02
N ASP A 88 14.95 -10.44 -14.12
CA ASP A 88 15.76 -11.62 -14.43
C ASP A 88 14.87 -12.80 -14.85
N LEU A 89 13.82 -13.10 -14.07
CA LEU A 89 12.88 -14.18 -14.35
C LEU A 89 12.12 -13.97 -15.68
N ALA A 90 11.74 -12.73 -15.97
CA ALA A 90 11.11 -12.37 -17.25
C ALA A 90 12.06 -12.57 -18.44
N ALA A 91 13.36 -12.30 -18.26
CA ALA A 91 14.35 -12.54 -19.32
C ALA A 91 14.61 -14.04 -19.53
N ALA A 92 14.62 -14.82 -18.44
CA ALA A 92 14.84 -16.27 -18.50
C ALA A 92 13.70 -17.05 -19.17
N THR A 93 12.48 -16.50 -19.20
CA THR A 93 11.29 -17.13 -19.81
C THR A 93 11.08 -16.79 -21.29
N VAL A 94 11.95 -15.96 -21.89
CA VAL A 94 11.90 -15.55 -23.30
C VAL A 94 12.89 -16.33 -24.18
N ALA A 95 13.54 -17.38 -23.64
CA ALA A 95 14.50 -18.24 -24.34
C ALA A 95 13.91 -19.60 -24.75
#